data_AF-A0A2R8BCU0-F1
#
_entry.id   AF-A0A2R8BCU0-F1
#
_cell.length_a   1.000
_cell.length_b   1.000
_cell.length_c   1.000
_cell.angle_alpha   90.00
_cell.angle_beta   90.00
_cell.angle_gamma   90.00
#
_symmetry.space_group_name_H-M   'P 1'
#
loop_
_entity.id
_entity.type
_entity.pdbx_description
1 polymer ?
#
loop_
_entity_poly.entity_id
_entity_poly.type
_entity_poly.pdbx_seq_one_letter_code
_entity_poly.pdbx_strand_id
1 'polypeptide(L)'
;MSLTIDGAPHVMRLTLGALASLEAELDEPSLLALVERFESTRFSSRDVLALIAAGLAGGGSGLTLADLAEAEIEGGPMAAARAGAELLARAFVLPTS
;
A
#
# COMPACT_ATOMS: atom_id res chain seq x y z
N MET A 1 -8.39 6.03 -3.10
CA MET A 1 -9.35 5.00 -2.65
C MET A 1 -9.42 5.04 -1.13
N SER A 2 -10.23 4.20 -0.47
CA SER A 2 -10.26 4.13 0.99
C SER A 2 -10.23 2.70 1.49
N LEU A 3 -9.69 2.51 2.70
CA LEU A 3 -9.68 1.25 3.43
C LEU A 3 -10.26 1.50 4.83
N THR A 4 -11.20 0.68 5.28
CA THR A 4 -11.73 0.76 6.64
C THR A 4 -10.80 0.01 7.59
N ILE A 5 -10.36 0.70 8.64
CA ILE A 5 -9.45 0.19 9.67
C ILE A 5 -10.07 0.55 11.02
N ASP A 6 -10.23 -0.42 11.90
CA ASP A 6 -10.89 -0.26 13.21
C ASP A 6 -12.26 0.43 13.13
N GLY A 7 -13.01 0.12 12.06
CA GLY A 7 -14.33 0.71 11.79
C GLY A 7 -14.31 2.14 11.24
N ALA A 8 -13.14 2.75 11.03
CA ALA A 8 -13.00 4.09 10.46
C ALA A 8 -12.46 4.05 9.01
N PRO A 9 -13.05 4.81 8.07
CA PRO A 9 -12.53 4.87 6.71
C PRO A 9 -11.29 5.76 6.63
N HIS A 10 -10.19 5.23 6.07
CA HIS A 10 -8.97 5.98 5.80
C HIS A 10 -8.72 6.12 4.30
N VAL A 11 -8.35 7.32 3.86
CA VAL A 11 -7.98 7.57 2.47
C VAL A 11 -6.60 7.00 2.19
N MET A 12 -6.48 6.32 1.05
CA MET A 12 -5.23 5.79 0.53
C MET A 12 -4.87 6.44 -0.81
N ARG A 13 -3.62 6.89 -0.93
CA ARG A 13 -3.03 7.50 -2.12
C ARG A 13 -1.51 7.26 -2.15
N LEU A 14 -0.99 6.79 -3.28
CA LEU A 14 0.47 6.77 -3.53
C LEU A 14 0.89 8.09 -4.16
N THR A 15 1.51 8.93 -3.35
CA THR A 15 2.28 10.09 -3.85
C THR A 15 3.69 9.65 -4.19
N LEU A 16 4.44 10.48 -4.93
CA LEU A 16 5.87 10.21 -5.18
C LEU A 16 6.65 10.05 -3.87
N GLY A 17 6.34 10.84 -2.84
CA GLY A 17 6.96 10.68 -1.51
C GLY A 17 6.60 9.36 -0.83
N ALA A 18 5.34 8.92 -0.93
CA ALA A 18 4.92 7.62 -0.38
C ALA A 18 5.59 6.44 -1.11
N LEU A 19 5.73 6.53 -2.44
CA LEU A 19 6.45 5.55 -3.24
C LEU A 19 7.93 5.48 -2.85
N ALA A 20 8.60 6.63 -2.70
CA ALA A 20 10.00 6.67 -2.26
C ALA A 20 10.21 6.05 -0.87
N SER A 21 9.29 6.31 0.07
CA SER A 21 9.31 5.65 1.38
C SER A 21 9.09 4.14 1.28
N LEU A 22 8.23 3.69 0.37
CA LEU A 22 7.98 2.26 0.14
C LEU A 22 9.19 1.55 -0.48
N GLU A 23 9.86 2.16 -1.46
CA GLU A 23 11.12 1.66 -2.03
C GLU A 23 12.15 1.43 -0.93
N ALA A 24 12.33 2.43 -0.05
CA ALA A 24 13.27 2.34 1.06
C ALA A 24 12.88 1.27 2.10
N GLU A 25 11.60 1.14 2.43
CA GLU A 25 11.13 0.14 3.42
C GLU A 25 11.25 -1.30 2.90
N LEU A 26 11.08 -1.51 1.59
CA LEU A 26 11.16 -2.84 0.98
C LEU A 26 12.54 -3.19 0.42
N ASP A 27 13.53 -2.30 0.59
CA ASP A 27 14.89 -2.43 0.06
C ASP A 27 14.92 -2.69 -1.46
N GLU A 28 13.99 -2.05 -2.18
CA GLU A 28 13.89 -2.17 -3.64
C GLU A 28 14.59 -0.99 -4.33
N PRO A 29 15.39 -1.23 -5.38
CA PRO A 29 16.23 -0.20 -6.00
C PRO A 29 15.47 0.74 -6.94
N SER A 30 14.21 0.43 -7.27
CA SER A 30 13.39 1.24 -8.17
C SER A 30 11.90 0.91 -8.09
N LEU A 31 11.07 1.84 -8.55
CA LEU A 31 9.63 1.66 -8.72
C LEU A 31 9.28 0.46 -9.62
N LEU A 32 10.09 0.17 -10.63
CA LEU A 32 9.88 -1.00 -11.49
C LEU A 32 10.06 -2.30 -10.70
N ALA A 33 11.10 -2.37 -9.86
CA ALA A 33 11.35 -3.53 -9.00
C ALA A 33 10.22 -3.73 -7.97
N LEU A 34 9.66 -2.64 -7.43
CA LEU A 34 8.44 -2.72 -6.63
C LEU A 34 7.28 -3.33 -7.42
N VAL A 35 7.01 -2.87 -8.64
CA VAL A 35 5.92 -3.42 -9.46
C VAL A 35 6.12 -4.93 -9.71
N GLU A 36 7.32 -5.35 -10.13
CA GLU A 36 7.65 -6.75 -10.38
C GLU A 36 7.46 -7.63 -9.12
N ARG A 37 7.84 -7.12 -7.94
CA ARG A 37 7.64 -7.80 -6.66
C ARG A 37 6.16 -8.08 -6.37
N PHE A 38 5.28 -7.11 -6.63
CA PHE A 38 3.84 -7.27 -6.39
C PHE A 38 3.12 -8.05 -7.51
N GLU A 39 3.56 -7.95 -8.76
CA GLU A 39 3.01 -8.71 -9.89
C GLU A 39 3.35 -10.21 -9.82
N SER A 40 4.53 -10.55 -9.31
CA SER A 40 4.99 -11.94 -9.23
C SER A 40 4.24 -12.80 -8.19
N THR A 41 3.20 -12.28 -7.52
CA THR A 41 2.42 -12.91 -6.43
C THR A 41 3.27 -13.40 -5.24
N ARG A 42 4.53 -12.96 -5.15
CA ARG A 42 5.47 -13.29 -4.07
C ARG A 42 5.51 -12.23 -2.97
N PHE A 43 4.47 -11.42 -2.83
CA PHE A 43 4.40 -10.48 -1.74
C PHE A 43 4.00 -11.20 -0.44
N SER A 44 4.75 -10.91 0.62
CA SER A 44 4.47 -11.35 1.98
C SER A 44 3.39 -10.47 2.63
N SER A 45 2.87 -10.87 3.79
CA SER A 45 2.02 -10.01 4.61
C SER A 45 2.70 -8.69 4.98
N ARG A 46 4.02 -8.71 5.20
CA ARG A 46 4.82 -7.50 5.47
C ARG A 46 4.80 -6.53 4.29
N ASP A 47 4.93 -7.04 3.07
CA ASP A 47 4.91 -6.21 1.86
C ASP A 47 3.55 -5.52 1.69
N VAL A 48 2.47 -6.25 1.95
CA VAL A 48 1.10 -5.69 1.93
C VAL A 48 0.94 -4.60 2.98
N LEU A 49 1.40 -4.83 4.22
CA LEU A 49 1.34 -3.83 5.29
C LEU A 49 2.17 -2.59 4.95
N ALA A 50 3.37 -2.74 4.40
CA ALA A 50 4.22 -1.63 3.97
C ALA A 50 3.54 -0.79 2.87
N LEU A 51 2.94 -1.46 1.87
CA LEU A 51 2.21 -0.80 0.81
C LEU A 51 0.97 -0.04 1.33
N ILE A 52 0.23 -0.64 2.25
CA ILE A 52 -0.93 0.01 2.89
C ILE A 52 -0.47 1.21 3.71
N ALA A 53 0.58 1.07 4.53
CA ALA A 53 1.15 2.16 5.33
C ALA A 53 1.58 3.34 4.44
N ALA A 54 2.29 3.06 3.34
CA ALA A 54 2.68 4.08 2.36
C ALA A 54 1.45 4.77 1.74
N GLY A 55 0.45 4.00 1.35
CA GLY A 55 -0.81 4.52 0.81
C GLY A 55 -1.57 5.41 1.79
N LEU A 56 -1.65 5.01 3.05
CA LEU A 56 -2.29 5.75 4.13
C LEU A 56 -1.55 7.06 4.42
N ALA A 57 -0.22 7.02 4.50
CA ALA A 57 0.62 8.20 4.68
C ALA A 57 0.42 9.22 3.55
N GLY A 58 0.40 8.78 2.28
CA GLY A 58 0.13 9.66 1.14
C GLY A 58 -1.32 10.18 1.08
N GLY A 59 -2.24 9.53 1.79
CA GLY A 59 -3.62 9.96 2.05
C GLY A 59 -3.78 10.87 3.27
N GLY A 60 -2.71 11.13 4.04
CA GLY A 60 -2.71 11.99 5.21
C GLY A 60 -3.01 11.29 6.54
N SER A 61 -3.06 9.96 6.56
CA SER A 61 -3.17 9.18 7.80
C SER A 61 -1.83 9.11 8.53
N GLY A 62 -1.87 9.13 9.86
CA GLY A 62 -0.70 8.96 10.74
C GLY A 62 -0.46 7.53 11.20
N LEU A 63 -1.24 6.55 10.72
CA LEU A 63 -1.10 5.15 11.11
C LEU A 63 0.24 4.58 10.64
N THR A 64 0.94 3.94 11.58
CA THR A 64 2.25 3.30 11.37
C THR A 64 2.09 1.82 11.04
N LEU A 65 3.19 1.17 10.61
CA LEU A 65 3.23 -0.29 10.46
C LEU A 65 2.89 -1.04 11.74
N ALA A 66 3.27 -0.50 12.90
CA ALA A 66 2.95 -1.10 14.20
C ALA A 66 1.45 -1.02 14.49
N ASP A 67 0.83 0.14 14.23
CA ASP A 67 -0.62 0.31 14.41
C ASP A 67 -1.38 -0.66 13.49
N LEU A 68 -0.96 -0.78 12.23
CA LEU A 68 -1.58 -1.69 11.26
C LEU A 68 -1.43 -3.18 11.60
N ALA A 69 -0.36 -3.54 12.34
CA ALA A 69 -0.17 -4.92 12.77
C ALA A 69 -1.15 -5.34 13.88
N GLU A 70 -1.69 -4.37 14.62
CA GLU A 70 -2.67 -4.58 15.68
C GLU A 70 -4.11 -4.27 15.24
N ALA A 71 -4.29 -3.53 14.14
CA ALA A 71 -5.58 -3.06 13.67
C ALA A 71 -6.43 -4.14 12.97
N GLU A 72 -7.75 -3.95 13.03
CA GLU A 72 -8.71 -4.72 12.26
C GLU A 72 -8.99 -4.04 10.91
N ILE A 73 -8.65 -4.72 9.81
CA ILE A 73 -9.01 -4.27 8.47
C ILE A 73 -10.35 -4.90 8.09
N GLU A 74 -11.33 -4.08 7.72
CA GLU A 74 -12.64 -4.57 7.28
C GLU A 74 -12.49 -5.48 6.04
N GLY A 75 -13.11 -6.67 6.09
CA GLY A 75 -12.94 -7.69 5.05
C GLY A 75 -11.64 -8.50 5.14
N GLY A 76 -10.82 -8.24 6.16
CA GLY A 76 -9.66 -9.03 6.54
C GLY A 76 -8.45 -8.93 5.58
N PRO A 77 -7.49 -9.85 5.70
CA PRO A 77 -6.21 -9.78 4.98
C PRO A 77 -6.34 -9.76 3.44
N MET A 78 -7.40 -10.40 2.91
CA MET A 78 -7.66 -10.41 1.47
C MET A 78 -8.18 -9.07 0.95
N ALA A 79 -9.00 -8.37 1.74
CA ALA A 79 -9.42 -7.01 1.40
C ALA A 79 -8.22 -6.05 1.44
N ALA A 80 -7.36 -6.18 2.46
CA ALA A 80 -6.11 -5.44 2.57
C ALA A 80 -5.20 -5.63 1.35
N ALA A 81 -4.94 -6.88 0.96
CA ALA A 81 -4.10 -7.19 -0.20
C ALA A 81 -4.68 -6.64 -1.51
N ARG A 82 -6.00 -6.76 -1.71
CA ARG A 82 -6.70 -6.18 -2.87
C ARG A 82 -6.58 -4.67 -2.90
N ALA A 83 -6.78 -4.02 -1.75
CA ALA A 83 -6.68 -2.57 -1.63
C ALA A 83 -5.27 -2.07 -1.98
N GLY A 84 -4.22 -2.74 -1.47
CA GLY A 84 -2.84 -2.45 -1.83
C GLY A 84 -2.57 -2.65 -3.32
N ALA A 85 -2.94 -3.80 -3.88
CA ALA A 85 -2.73 -4.09 -5.30
C ALA A 85 -3.44 -3.10 -6.22
N GLU A 86 -4.68 -2.73 -5.91
CA GLU A 86 -5.44 -1.73 -6.67
C GLU A 86 -4.78 -0.34 -6.58
N LEU A 87 -4.32 0.04 -5.40
CA LEU A 87 -3.62 1.30 -5.19
C LEU A 87 -2.34 1.37 -6.04
N LEU A 88 -1.54 0.29 -6.03
CA LEU A 88 -0.32 0.18 -6.82
C LEU A 88 -0.63 0.23 -8.32
N ALA A 89 -1.59 -0.57 -8.79
CA ALA A 89 -2.00 -0.57 -10.19
C ALA A 89 -2.38 0.84 -10.66
N ARG A 90 -3.18 1.58 -9.88
CA ARG A 90 -3.60 2.96 -10.20
C ARG A 90 -2.44 3.96 -10.26
N ALA A 91 -1.38 3.75 -9.48
CA ALA A 91 -0.21 4.64 -9.49
C ALA A 91 0.62 4.49 -10.77
N PHE A 92 0.54 3.34 -11.43
CA PHE A 92 1.32 3.00 -12.62
C PHE A 92 0.47 2.85 -13.89
N VAL A 93 -0.84 3.13 -13.85
CA VAL A 93 -1.62 3.31 -15.08
C VAL A 93 -1.02 4.49 -15.84
N LEU A 94 -0.32 4.20 -16.93
CA LEU A 94 0.10 5.21 -17.88
C LEU A 94 -1.17 5.86 -18.44
N PRO A 95 -1.27 7.21 -18.47
CA PRO A 95 -2.37 7.85 -19.15
C PRO A 95 -2.30 7.41 -20.61
N THR A 96 -3.31 6.67 -21.07
CA THR A 96 -3.51 6.43 -22.49
C THR A 96 -3.87 7.78 -23.11
N SER A 97 -2.85 8.44 -23.66
CA SER A 97 -2.95 9.65 -24.49
C SER A 97 -3.88 9.44 -25.68
#